data_AF-A0A6B7HZA0-F1
#
_entry.id   AF-A0A6B7HZA0-F1
#
_cell.length_a   1.000
_cell.length_b   1.000
_cell.length_c   1.000
_cell.angle_alpha   90.00
_cell.angle_beta   90.00
_cell.angle_gamma   90.00
#
_symmetry.space_group_name_H-M   'P 1'
#
loop_
_entity.id
_entity.type
_entity.pdbx_description
1 polymer ?
#
loop_
_entity_poly.entity_id
_entity_poly.type
_entity_poly.pdbx_seq_one_letter_code
_entity_poly.pdbx_strand_id
1 'polypeptide(L)'
;YEYTDFKNVEFDSYMIPMNEMKLYNFRLLDVDNRIAVPFNSQIRLMVTAADVLHSWTIPALSVKIDATPGRLNQTSFFLNRTGIFFGQCSEICGANHSFMPIVMESISPNYFIKWISKMSEI
;
A
#
# COMPACT_ATOMS: atom_id res chain seq x y z
N TYR A 1 -6.31 3.50 0.06
CA TYR A 1 -5.63 3.45 1.36
C TYR A 1 -6.15 4.59 2.21
N GLU A 2 -6.39 4.34 3.49
CA GLU A 2 -7.00 5.30 4.41
C GLU A 2 -6.11 5.47 5.65
N TYR A 3 -5.86 6.73 6.02
CA TYR A 3 -5.13 7.12 7.23
C TYR A 3 -6.08 7.92 8.13
N THR A 4 -7.06 7.22 8.71
CA THR A 4 -8.15 7.84 9.49
C THR A 4 -7.67 8.53 10.77
N ASP A 5 -6.53 8.10 11.32
CA ASP A 5 -5.92 8.73 12.50
C ASP A 5 -5.42 10.17 12.20
N PHE A 6 -5.29 10.53 10.92
CA PHE A 6 -4.75 11.82 10.46
C PHE A 6 -5.71 12.51 9.48
N LYS A 7 -6.65 13.31 9.98
CA LYS A 7 -7.56 14.16 9.17
C LYS A 7 -8.23 13.44 8.00
N ASN A 8 -8.49 12.13 8.11
CA ASN A 8 -9.13 11.31 7.08
C ASN A 8 -8.48 11.39 5.69
N VAL A 9 -7.15 11.30 5.61
CA VAL A 9 -6.47 11.16 4.31
C VAL A 9 -6.85 9.83 3.66
N GLU A 10 -7.36 9.90 2.43
CA GLU A 10 -7.70 8.74 1.59
C GLU A 10 -7.20 8.93 0.16
N PHE A 11 -6.77 7.85 -0.48
CA PHE A 11 -6.39 7.85 -1.90
C PHE A 11 -6.36 6.44 -2.48
N ASP A 12 -6.54 6.35 -3.79
CA ASP A 12 -6.40 5.11 -4.55
C ASP A 12 -4.97 4.92 -5.08
N SER A 13 -4.59 3.67 -5.32
CA SER A 13 -3.28 3.26 -5.80
C SER A 13 -3.47 2.29 -6.96
N TYR A 14 -3.14 2.76 -8.17
CA TYR A 14 -3.29 2.02 -9.42
C TYR A 14 -1.95 1.74 -10.05
N MET A 15 -1.85 0.58 -10.73
CA MET A 15 -0.67 0.23 -11.52
C MET A 15 -0.43 1.28 -12.61
N ILE A 16 0.82 1.74 -12.75
CA ILE A 16 1.17 2.67 -13.82
C ILE A 16 1.00 1.96 -15.18
N PRO A 17 0.19 2.50 -16.10
CA PRO A 17 0.02 1.95 -17.44
C PRO A 17 1.34 1.91 -18.24
N MET A 18 1.48 0.91 -19.11
CA MET A 18 2.74 0.66 -19.82
C MET A 18 3.17 1.80 -20.76
N ASN A 19 2.21 2.57 -21.28
CA ASN A 19 2.41 3.78 -22.07
C ASN A 19 2.86 5.01 -21.25
N GLU A 20 2.65 5.00 -19.94
CA GLU A 20 3.02 6.09 -19.01
C GLU A 20 4.28 5.77 -18.19
N MET A 21 4.78 4.54 -18.28
CA MET A 21 5.98 4.11 -17.58
C MET A 21 7.21 4.89 -18.04
N LYS A 22 8.01 5.33 -17.07
CA LYS A 22 9.33 5.91 -17.29
C LYS A 22 10.40 4.80 -17.27
N LEU A 23 11.59 5.09 -17.79
CA LEU A 23 12.69 4.12 -17.90
C LEU A 23 13.12 3.48 -16.57
N TYR A 24 12.86 4.14 -15.45
CA TYR A 24 13.20 3.65 -14.11
C TYR A 24 12.07 2.86 -13.44
N ASN A 25 10.91 2.73 -14.08
CA ASN A 25 9.78 2.02 -13.51
C ASN A 25 9.88 0.51 -13.70
N PHE A 26 9.40 -0.24 -12.71
CA PHE A 26 9.25 -1.69 -12.81
C PHE A 26 7.90 -2.05 -13.43
N ARG A 27 7.96 -2.77 -14.55
CA ARG A 27 6.79 -3.27 -15.26
C ARG A 27 5.90 -4.11 -14.34
N LEU A 28 4.60 -3.80 -14.32
CA LEU A 28 3.56 -4.43 -13.49
C LEU A 28 3.68 -4.25 -11.97
N LEU A 29 4.65 -3.48 -11.49
CA LEU A 29 4.93 -3.34 -10.05
C LEU A 29 4.77 -1.91 -9.54
N ASP A 30 5.15 -0.91 -10.34
CA ASP A 30 4.97 0.48 -9.90
C ASP A 30 3.51 0.92 -9.94
N VAL A 31 3.19 1.81 -9.00
CA VAL A 31 1.89 2.46 -8.83
C VAL A 31 2.02 3.97 -8.89
N ASP A 32 0.91 4.64 -9.18
CA ASP A 32 0.80 6.11 -9.18
C ASP A 32 0.99 6.71 -7.78
N ASN A 33 0.32 6.15 -6.76
CA ASN A 33 0.36 6.59 -5.38
C ASN A 33 0.86 5.46 -4.48
N ARG A 34 2.02 5.67 -3.85
CA ARG A 34 2.62 4.69 -2.92
C ARG A 34 2.08 4.90 -1.51
N ILE A 35 1.98 3.81 -0.75
CA ILE A 35 1.70 3.87 0.69
C ILE A 35 2.95 4.43 1.37
N ALA A 36 2.84 5.50 2.16
CA ALA A 36 3.95 5.99 2.96
C ALA A 36 3.81 5.54 4.42
N VAL A 37 4.85 4.98 5.01
CA VAL A 37 4.88 4.61 6.44
C VAL A 37 6.17 5.10 7.10
N PRO A 38 6.14 5.53 8.37
CA PRO A 38 7.35 5.90 9.09
C PRO A 38 8.14 4.64 9.52
N PHE A 39 9.45 4.61 9.26
CA PHE A 39 10.32 3.58 9.87
C PHE A 39 10.45 3.78 11.38
N ASN A 40 10.90 2.75 12.09
CA ASN A 40 11.02 2.68 13.54
C ASN A 40 9.70 2.93 14.29
N SER A 41 8.57 2.65 13.65
CA SER A 41 7.24 2.77 14.23
C SER A 41 6.48 1.46 14.03
N GLN A 42 5.70 1.05 15.04
CA GLN A 42 4.80 -0.09 14.90
C GLN A 42 3.60 0.33 14.06
N ILE A 43 3.43 -0.30 12.90
CA ILE A 43 2.30 -0.02 12.01
C ILE A 43 1.25 -1.10 12.20
N ARG A 44 0.00 -0.68 12.38
CA ARG A 44 -1.17 -1.55 12.38
C ARG A 44 -1.89 -1.38 11.04
N LEU A 45 -1.98 -2.46 10.28
CA LEU A 45 -2.69 -2.50 9.02
C LEU A 45 -4.02 -3.22 9.21
N MET A 46 -5.11 -2.56 8.84
CA MET A 46 -6.44 -3.16 8.73
C MET A 46 -6.77 -3.37 7.25
N VAL A 47 -7.25 -4.55 6.89
CA VAL A 47 -7.51 -4.94 5.51
C VAL A 47 -8.91 -5.54 5.40
N THR A 48 -9.67 -5.07 4.42
CA THR A 48 -10.98 -5.57 4.00
C THR A 48 -11.10 -5.39 2.49
N ALA A 49 -12.09 -6.01 1.87
CA ALA A 49 -12.45 -5.77 0.48
C ALA A 49 -13.87 -5.19 0.37
N ALA A 50 -14.12 -4.44 -0.71
CA ALA A 50 -15.42 -3.87 -1.01
C ALA A 50 -16.26 -4.73 -1.97
N ASP A 51 -15.61 -5.63 -2.72
CA ASP A 51 -16.20 -6.41 -3.81
C ASP A 51 -16.04 -7.93 -3.61
N VAL A 52 -14.90 -8.50 -4.00
CA VAL A 52 -14.56 -9.92 -3.97
C VAL A 52 -13.39 -10.17 -3.05
N LEU A 53 -12.91 -11.41 -2.97
CA LEU A 53 -11.70 -11.73 -2.23
C LEU A 53 -10.47 -11.11 -2.92
N HIS A 54 -9.61 -10.50 -2.13
CA HIS A 54 -8.25 -10.12 -2.51
C HIS A 54 -7.28 -10.56 -1.40
N SER A 55 -5.98 -10.36 -1.59
CA SER A 55 -4.99 -10.55 -0.52
C SER A 55 -3.92 -9.49 -0.61
N TRP A 56 -3.78 -8.70 0.45
CA TRP A 56 -2.72 -7.70 0.57
C TRP A 56 -1.42 -8.39 0.98
N THR A 57 -0.40 -8.33 0.12
CA THR A 57 0.85 -9.06 0.33
C THR A 57 2.06 -8.20 0.01
N ILE A 58 3.00 -8.10 0.94
CA ILE A 58 4.36 -7.60 0.70
C ILE A 58 5.34 -8.67 1.22
N PRO A 59 5.94 -9.50 0.33
CA PRO A 59 6.79 -10.61 0.74
C PRO A 59 8.01 -10.19 1.56
N ALA A 60 8.62 -9.05 1.23
CA ALA A 60 9.78 -8.52 1.96
C ALA A 60 9.48 -8.12 3.42
N LEU A 61 8.19 -7.93 3.76
CA LEU A 61 7.73 -7.71 5.14
C LEU A 61 7.25 -9.00 5.80
N SER A 62 7.22 -10.13 5.06
CA SER A 62 6.55 -11.37 5.45
C SER A 62 5.07 -11.16 5.84
N VAL A 63 4.41 -10.18 5.20
CA VAL A 63 2.99 -9.91 5.42
C VAL A 63 2.19 -10.40 4.23
N LYS A 64 1.25 -11.30 4.50
CA LYS A 64 0.14 -11.70 3.62
C LYS A 64 -1.13 -11.69 4.46
N ILE A 65 -2.15 -10.98 4.03
CA ILE A 65 -3.42 -10.87 4.75
C ILE A 65 -4.57 -10.78 3.74
N ASP A 66 -5.53 -11.69 3.86
CA ASP A 66 -6.67 -11.72 2.95
C ASP A 66 -7.61 -10.54 3.23
N ALA A 67 -8.08 -9.94 2.15
CA ALA A 67 -9.08 -8.88 2.15
C ALA A 67 -10.43 -9.53 1.81
N THR A 68 -11.25 -9.73 2.84
CA THR A 68 -12.52 -10.44 2.74
C THR A 68 -13.70 -9.47 2.89
N PRO A 69 -14.65 -9.40 1.93
CA PRO A 69 -15.84 -8.55 2.08
C PRO A 69 -16.60 -8.86 3.37
N GLY A 70 -16.97 -7.81 4.11
CA GLY A 70 -17.69 -7.94 5.39
C GLY A 70 -16.83 -8.37 6.58
N ARG A 71 -15.50 -8.47 6.45
CA ARG A 71 -14.59 -8.78 7.56
C ARG A 71 -13.33 -7.92 7.52
N LEU A 72 -13.06 -7.24 8.63
CA LEU A 72 -11.87 -6.42 8.82
C LEU A 72 -10.76 -7.24 9.48
N ASN A 73 -9.80 -7.72 8.69
CA ASN A 73 -8.62 -8.40 9.21
C ASN A 73 -7.57 -7.39 9.66
N GLN A 74 -6.77 -7.73 10.66
CA GLN A 74 -5.71 -6.87 11.19
C GLN A 74 -4.37 -7.61 11.22
N THR A 75 -3.30 -6.90 10.86
CA THR A 75 -1.92 -7.34 11.10
C THR A 75 -1.09 -6.15 11.58
N SER A 76 0.09 -6.43 12.12
CA SER A 76 1.04 -5.40 12.52
C SER A 76 2.44 -5.74 12.05
N PHE A 77 3.19 -4.74 11.63
CA PHE A 77 4.58 -4.90 11.22
C PHE A 77 5.44 -3.72 11.68
N PHE A 78 6.74 -3.96 11.75
CA PHE A 78 7.75 -2.99 12.12
C PHE A 78 8.82 -2.92 11.04
N LEU A 79 9.21 -1.70 10.66
CA LEU A 79 10.24 -1.45 9.66
C LEU A 79 11.44 -0.77 10.31
N ASN A 80 12.62 -1.39 10.22
CA ASN A 80 13.86 -0.86 10.81
C ASN A 80 14.73 -0.07 9.83
N ARG A 81 14.29 0.08 8.58
CA ARG A 81 15.04 0.74 7.51
C ARG A 81 14.12 1.50 6.56
N THR A 82 14.67 2.50 5.92
CA THR A 82 14.04 3.17 4.77
C THR A 82 14.09 2.28 3.53
N GLY A 83 13.19 2.52 2.59
CA GLY A 83 13.18 1.81 1.31
C GLY A 83 11.80 1.70 0.68
N ILE A 84 11.77 1.16 -0.53
CA ILE A 84 10.55 0.86 -1.27
C ILE A 84 10.35 -0.66 -1.27
N PHE A 85 9.17 -1.09 -0.87
CA PHE A 85 8.79 -2.49 -0.75
C PHE A 85 7.64 -2.78 -1.73
N PHE A 86 7.80 -3.84 -2.50
CA PHE A 86 6.86 -4.23 -3.54
C PHE A 86 6.07 -5.47 -3.13
N GLY A 87 4.84 -5.53 -3.62
CA GLY A 87 3.87 -6.57 -3.35
C GLY A 87 2.88 -6.70 -4.51
N GLN A 88 2.07 -7.76 -4.48
CA GLN A 88 1.00 -8.00 -5.44
C GLN A 88 -0.18 -8.68 -4.75
N CYS A 89 -1.37 -8.56 -5.32
CA CYS A 89 -2.52 -9.34 -4.88
C CYS A 89 -2.20 -10.83 -4.95
N SER A 90 -2.46 -11.57 -3.86
CA SER A 90 -2.16 -13.01 -3.75
C SER A 90 -3.40 -13.89 -3.59
N GLU A 91 -4.56 -13.41 -4.04
CA GLU A 91 -5.83 -14.12 -4.07
C GLU A 91 -6.58 -13.78 -5.36
N ILE A 92 -7.14 -14.78 -6.05
CA ILE A 92 -7.71 -14.58 -7.39
C ILE A 92 -8.96 -13.70 -7.34
N CYS A 93 -8.92 -12.55 -8.01
CA CYS A 93 -9.95 -11.51 -7.91
C CYS A 93 -10.56 -11.07 -9.25
N GLY A 94 -10.26 -11.78 -10.34
CA GLY A 94 -10.85 -11.53 -11.67
C GLY A 94 -9.82 -11.20 -12.75
N ALA A 95 -10.27 -10.56 -13.84
CA ALA A 95 -9.48 -10.38 -15.05
C ALA A 95 -8.17 -9.60 -14.84
N ASN A 96 -8.19 -8.61 -13.93
CA ASN A 96 -7.06 -7.75 -13.63
C ASN A 96 -6.27 -8.18 -12.38
N HIS A 97 -6.43 -9.43 -11.94
CA HIS A 97 -5.76 -9.96 -10.74
C HIS A 97 -4.23 -9.73 -10.75
N SER A 98 -3.59 -9.90 -11.91
CA SER A 98 -2.14 -9.70 -12.07
C SER A 98 -1.70 -8.23 -12.14
N PHE A 99 -2.65 -7.27 -12.15
CA PHE A 99 -2.42 -5.85 -12.46
C PHE A 99 -2.80 -4.91 -11.31
N MET A 100 -2.80 -5.41 -10.08
CA MET A 100 -3.03 -4.64 -8.86
C MET A 100 -1.84 -4.79 -7.88
N PRO A 101 -0.68 -4.20 -8.21
CA PRO A 101 0.49 -4.25 -7.35
C PRO A 101 0.31 -3.36 -6.11
N ILE A 102 1.16 -3.61 -5.12
CA ILE A 102 1.22 -2.87 -3.86
C ILE A 102 2.62 -2.30 -3.75
N VAL A 103 2.74 -1.00 -3.50
CA VAL A 103 4.03 -0.37 -3.24
C VAL A 103 3.96 0.43 -1.96
N MET A 104 4.87 0.13 -1.05
CA MET A 104 5.03 0.82 0.23
C MET A 104 6.39 1.47 0.32
N GLU A 105 6.43 2.71 0.76
CA GLU A 105 7.63 3.48 1.01
C GLU A 105 7.80 3.70 2.51
N SER A 106 8.92 3.22 3.03
CA SER A 106 9.36 3.44 4.41
C SER A 106 10.22 4.71 4.45
N ILE A 107 9.66 5.77 5.03
CA ILE A 107 10.26 7.10 5.09
C ILE A 107 10.53 7.51 6.54
N SER A 108 11.33 8.56 6.74
CA SER A 108 11.57 9.06 8.10
C SER A 108 10.31 9.65 8.73
N PRO A 109 10.12 9.58 10.06
CA PRO A 109 8.97 10.17 10.75
C PRO A 109 8.74 11.64 10.41
N ASN A 110 9.81 12.43 10.28
CA ASN A 110 9.71 13.85 9.91
C ASN A 110 9.16 14.06 8.49
N TYR A 111 9.56 13.21 7.54
CA TYR A 111 9.02 13.26 6.17
C TYR A 111 7.59 12.72 6.12
N PHE A 112 7.27 11.70 6.92
CA PHE A 112 5.91 11.18 7.03
C PHE A 112 4.93 12.24 7.52
N ILE A 113 5.28 13.00 8.57
CA ILE A 113 4.44 14.10 9.07
C ILE A 113 4.21 15.17 8.00
N LYS A 114 5.26 15.55 7.26
CA LYS A 114 5.14 16.51 6.14
C LYS A 114 4.28 15.98 4.99
N TRP A 115 4.41 14.69 4.69
CA TRP A 115 3.62 14.04 3.66
C TRP A 115 2.14 13.98 4.05
N ILE A 116 1.84 13.56 5.28
CA ILE A 116 0.49 13.56 5.84
C ILE A 116 -0.09 14.98 5.86
N SER A 117 0.67 15.99 6.30
CA SER A 117 0.17 17.36 6.35
C SER A 117 -0.22 17.86 4.96
N LYS A 118 0.64 17.61 3.95
CA LYS A 118 0.37 17.97 2.57
C LYS A 118 -0.84 17.24 2.00
N MET A 119 -1.00 15.95 2.28
CA MET A 119 -2.17 15.18 1.84
C MET A 119 -3.46 15.63 2.53
N SER A 120 -3.38 16.14 3.77
CA SER A 120 -4.53 16.62 4.53
C SER A 120 -4.94 18.07 4.25
N GLU A 121 -4.11 18.81 3.52
CA GLU A 121 -4.39 20.19 3.08
C GLU A 121 -5.10 20.24 1.73
N ILE A 122 -5.21 19.08 1.06
CA ILE A 122 -6.00 18.85 -0.15
C ILE A 122 -7.44 18.52 0.29
#